data_AF-A0A089I4G8-F1
#
_entry.id   AF-A0A089I4G8-F1
#
_cell.length_a   1.000
_cell.length_b   1.000
_cell.length_c   1.000
_cell.angle_alpha   90.00
_cell.angle_beta   90.00
_cell.angle_gamma   90.00
#
_symmetry.space_group_name_H-M   'P 1'
#
loop_
_entity.id
_entity.type
_entity.pdbx_description
1 polymer ?
#
loop_
_entity_poly.entity_id
_entity_poly.type
_entity_poly.pdbx_seq_one_letter_code
_entity_poly.pdbx_strand_id
1 'polypeptide(L)'
;MTRTMMERFTDRQRHLLLQSMTLMDSLYDEGMGLLRDEEQNDQHNTRSSAHYALGLLLRSGTGDVQRACSLLDRVMDLQFNCPDEIYHGTFRVSPQAALPPAGNYAWKTFAPGFAFFLSETTEKIGKQLSLNLSREAGQALPGLDDRAIRKCLQASVDDVIPPVWKSYDPNWREFIASTFAVILDQFANVLPGGLVQRMDESMRIAVSTSIDRRLSDAIPMNSNIELMHIFIVHYYGYRLENTAWIAHGDREAVEFLAAFEEFGSFAEFNTTTYYGVDLTVLGMWRVYGRSMTFKTIGHTLERGLWENIALFYNPVLENLSGPFSRAYEMEMTGHSSIGVFLYLALGEGYEHLAGVNCETSHDPLIALVGADIPAELMSQFMVHGGDRRVEKQFRELCERDKPDENRNLCTASAWIEQNRMIGAMSGSRNTNGQMHPATIHWKTPDGVPYYLRLIRREKGKSWNSHLRGMTFEAAVEKDLLAVEVRLETELEIEVVFEISGSGLSAAQITPQHWTFPGLSCKVAAEAPEPSVIRHEQEKLLEIVYVYHPAAGKQSMSFTLGIDPVS
;
A
#
# COMPACT_ATOMS: atom_id res chain seq x y z
N MET A 1 3.38 27.80 -33.04
CA MET A 1 4.11 27.17 -31.92
C MET A 1 3.07 26.54 -31.03
N THR A 2 3.05 25.22 -30.92
CA THR A 2 2.18 24.48 -30.01
C THR A 2 2.62 24.85 -28.58
N ARG A 3 1.70 25.36 -27.74
CA ARG A 3 2.01 25.62 -26.33
C ARG A 3 2.59 24.36 -25.69
N THR A 4 3.68 24.50 -24.94
CA THR A 4 4.29 23.40 -24.18
C THR A 4 3.27 22.83 -23.18
N MET A 5 3.43 21.58 -22.75
CA MET A 5 2.45 20.97 -21.82
C MET A 5 2.42 21.71 -20.48
N MET A 6 3.59 22.18 -20.01
CA MET A 6 3.71 23.05 -18.83
C MET A 6 2.87 24.34 -18.92
N GLU A 7 2.72 24.96 -20.09
CA GLU A 7 1.89 26.16 -20.26
C GLU A 7 0.39 25.88 -20.08
N ARG A 8 -0.03 24.62 -20.11
CA ARG A 8 -1.42 24.20 -19.87
C ARG A 8 -1.69 23.88 -18.40
N PHE A 9 -0.65 23.70 -17.60
CA PHE A 9 -0.77 23.37 -16.19
C PHE A 9 -1.18 24.60 -15.37
N THR A 10 -2.08 24.38 -14.42
CA THR A 10 -2.35 25.32 -13.34
C THR A 10 -1.08 25.57 -12.53
N ASP A 11 -1.05 26.66 -11.75
CA ASP A 11 0.09 26.94 -10.85
C ASP A 11 0.37 25.77 -9.88
N ARG A 12 -0.69 25.11 -9.40
CA ARG A 12 -0.62 23.95 -8.50
C ARG A 12 0.02 22.74 -9.17
N GLN A 13 -0.42 22.40 -10.38
CA GLN A 13 0.18 21.30 -11.16
C GLN A 13 1.65 21.60 -11.51
N ARG A 14 1.97 22.86 -11.84
CA ARG A 14 3.37 23.26 -12.08
C ARG A 14 4.21 23.16 -10.82
N HIS A 15 3.68 23.53 -9.65
CA HIS A 15 4.39 23.40 -8.38
C HIS A 15 4.80 21.95 -8.11
N LEU A 16 3.86 21.00 -8.21
CA LEU A 16 4.14 19.57 -8.04
C LEU A 16 5.18 19.04 -9.01
N LEU A 17 5.04 19.37 -10.30
CA LEU A 17 5.99 18.95 -11.32
C LEU A 17 7.39 19.50 -11.03
N LEU A 18 7.52 20.78 -10.69
CA LEU A 18 8.83 21.37 -10.43
C LEU A 18 9.47 20.83 -9.16
N GLN A 19 8.69 20.58 -8.10
CA GLN A 19 9.18 19.96 -6.88
C GLN A 19 9.70 18.55 -7.12
N SER A 20 8.90 17.69 -7.75
CA SER A 20 9.29 16.32 -8.06
C SER A 20 10.48 16.25 -9.03
N MET A 21 10.53 17.14 -10.03
CA MET A 21 11.69 17.22 -10.93
C MET A 21 12.95 17.67 -10.20
N THR A 22 12.86 18.58 -9.22
CA THR A 22 14.02 18.99 -8.40
C THR A 22 14.60 17.80 -7.64
N LEU A 23 13.74 16.99 -7.02
CA LEU A 23 14.15 15.75 -6.35
C LEU A 23 14.77 14.77 -7.33
N MET A 24 14.08 14.43 -8.41
CA MET A 24 14.53 13.41 -9.37
C MET A 24 15.80 13.82 -10.12
N ASP A 25 15.98 15.10 -10.46
CA ASP A 25 17.23 15.61 -11.04
C ASP A 25 18.42 15.36 -10.10
N SER A 26 18.22 15.50 -8.78
CA SER A 26 19.27 15.27 -7.78
C SER A 26 19.66 13.80 -7.60
N LEU A 27 18.76 12.88 -7.96
CA LEU A 27 18.93 11.43 -7.85
C LEU A 27 19.40 10.80 -9.17
N TYR A 28 19.41 11.56 -10.27
CA TYR A 28 19.79 11.02 -11.56
C TYR A 28 21.28 10.70 -11.62
N ASP A 29 21.59 9.43 -11.86
CA ASP A 29 22.95 8.94 -12.07
C ASP A 29 23.24 8.90 -13.58
N GLU A 30 24.02 9.86 -14.09
CA GLU A 30 24.38 9.93 -15.51
C GLU A 30 25.17 8.69 -15.98
N GLY A 31 25.95 8.07 -15.09
CA GLY A 31 26.77 6.90 -15.42
C GLY A 31 25.92 5.65 -15.62
N MET A 32 24.86 5.49 -14.82
CA MET A 32 23.92 4.37 -14.92
C MET A 32 22.74 4.62 -15.85
N GLY A 33 22.43 5.89 -16.12
CA GLY A 33 21.26 6.31 -16.91
C GLY A 33 19.93 6.01 -16.22
N LEU A 34 19.89 6.02 -14.88
CA LEU A 34 18.73 5.69 -14.05
C LEU A 34 18.69 6.61 -12.82
N LEU A 35 17.54 6.70 -12.16
CA LEU A 35 17.45 7.31 -10.83
C LEU A 35 17.98 6.38 -9.76
N ARG A 36 18.70 6.93 -8.79
CA ARG A 36 18.95 6.30 -7.48
C ARG A 36 17.66 6.20 -6.69
N ASP A 37 17.57 5.19 -5.84
CA ASP A 37 16.43 5.00 -4.95
C ASP A 37 16.44 6.05 -3.83
N GLU A 38 15.27 6.62 -3.52
CA GLU A 38 15.10 7.72 -2.58
C GLU A 38 15.43 7.29 -1.13
N GLU A 39 15.13 6.04 -0.79
CA GLU A 39 15.34 5.48 0.56
C GLU A 39 16.65 4.68 0.64
N GLN A 40 17.10 4.10 -0.48
CA GLN A 40 18.33 3.28 -0.59
C GLN A 40 19.28 3.85 -1.66
N ASN A 41 19.97 4.94 -1.33
CA ASN A 41 20.84 5.68 -2.26
C ASN A 41 21.98 4.86 -2.92
N ASP A 42 22.29 3.66 -2.44
CA ASP A 42 23.24 2.72 -3.04
C ASP A 42 22.63 1.87 -4.18
N GLN A 43 21.31 1.92 -4.36
CA GLN A 43 20.56 1.23 -5.41
C GLN A 43 19.89 2.21 -6.37
N HIS A 44 19.42 1.69 -7.50
CA HIS A 44 18.65 2.45 -8.49
C HIS A 44 17.22 1.94 -8.56
N ASN A 45 16.27 2.81 -8.88
CA ASN A 45 14.85 2.45 -8.91
C ASN A 45 14.30 2.48 -10.34
N THR A 46 13.89 1.32 -10.86
CA THR A 46 13.36 1.19 -12.22
C THR A 46 12.03 1.93 -12.40
N ARG A 47 11.14 1.88 -11.39
CA ARG A 47 9.82 2.53 -11.42
C ARG A 47 9.97 4.05 -11.43
N SER A 48 10.71 4.59 -10.47
CA SER A 48 10.94 6.04 -10.39
C SER A 48 11.68 6.57 -11.63
N SER A 49 12.54 5.76 -12.25
CA SER A 49 13.18 6.12 -13.53
C SER A 49 12.18 6.27 -14.69
N ALA A 50 11.09 5.47 -14.71
CA ALA A 50 10.02 5.63 -15.69
C ALA A 50 9.22 6.92 -15.43
N HIS A 51 8.92 7.24 -14.16
CA HIS A 51 8.26 8.50 -13.81
C HIS A 51 9.13 9.72 -14.16
N TYR A 52 10.44 9.64 -13.97
CA TYR A 52 11.36 10.71 -14.35
C TYR A 52 11.38 10.95 -15.86
N ALA A 53 11.33 9.89 -16.68
CA ALA A 53 11.18 10.04 -18.13
C ALA A 53 9.89 10.82 -18.49
N LEU A 54 8.77 10.55 -17.81
CA LEU A 54 7.54 11.33 -17.97
C LEU A 54 7.73 12.79 -17.54
N GLY A 55 8.34 13.03 -16.37
CA GLY A 55 8.62 14.37 -15.86
C GLY A 55 9.51 15.21 -16.81
N LEU A 56 10.53 14.59 -17.40
CA LEU A 56 11.38 15.20 -18.44
C LEU A 56 10.58 15.58 -19.68
N LEU A 57 9.70 14.70 -20.16
CA LEU A 57 8.84 14.99 -21.33
C LEU A 57 7.84 16.12 -21.05
N LEU A 58 7.32 16.18 -19.82
CA LEU A 58 6.44 17.26 -19.37
C LEU A 58 7.19 18.59 -19.30
N ARG A 59 8.38 18.59 -18.71
CA ARG A 59 9.25 19.78 -18.56
C ARG A 59 9.74 20.31 -19.91
N SER A 60 10.13 19.41 -20.82
CA SER A 60 10.55 19.72 -22.19
C SER A 60 11.68 20.77 -22.28
N GLY A 61 12.58 20.77 -21.30
CA GLY A 61 13.79 21.58 -21.29
C GLY A 61 14.85 21.10 -22.29
N THR A 62 15.94 21.86 -22.43
CA THR A 62 17.06 21.48 -23.31
C THR A 62 17.67 20.15 -22.86
N GLY A 63 17.65 19.15 -23.73
CA GLY A 63 18.19 17.81 -23.46
C GLY A 63 17.20 16.83 -22.79
N ASP A 64 16.05 17.32 -22.28
CA ASP A 64 15.10 16.49 -21.55
C ASP A 64 14.53 15.35 -22.41
N VAL A 65 14.13 15.63 -23.65
CA VAL A 65 13.58 14.60 -24.56
C VAL A 65 14.61 13.52 -24.85
N GLN A 66 15.88 13.90 -25.08
CA GLN A 66 16.96 12.94 -25.33
C GLN A 66 17.20 12.06 -24.09
N ARG A 67 17.25 12.68 -22.90
CA ARG A 67 17.43 11.96 -21.63
C ARG A 67 16.25 11.03 -21.36
N ALA A 68 15.02 11.48 -21.59
CA ALA A 68 13.81 10.66 -21.45
C ALA A 68 13.87 9.43 -22.37
N CYS A 69 14.29 9.59 -23.63
CA CYS A 69 14.47 8.46 -24.55
C CYS A 69 15.47 7.44 -24.01
N SER A 70 16.64 7.89 -23.54
CA SER A 70 17.65 7.01 -22.96
C SER A 70 17.18 6.29 -21.70
N LEU A 71 16.43 6.98 -20.83
CA LEU A 71 15.81 6.38 -19.64
C LEU A 71 14.79 5.29 -20.02
N LEU A 72 13.92 5.56 -20.99
CA LEU A 72 12.92 4.60 -21.44
C LEU A 72 13.57 3.35 -22.03
N ASP A 73 14.61 3.51 -22.85
CA ASP A 73 15.40 2.39 -23.36
C ASP A 73 15.99 1.55 -22.21
N ARG A 74 16.53 2.22 -21.18
CA ARG A 74 17.16 1.59 -20.02
C ARG A 74 16.16 0.88 -19.12
N VAL A 75 14.97 1.43 -18.92
CA VAL A 75 13.87 0.78 -18.19
C VAL A 75 13.43 -0.49 -18.93
N MET A 76 13.30 -0.44 -20.25
CA MET A 76 12.94 -1.62 -21.04
C MET A 76 14.02 -2.71 -21.04
N ASP A 77 15.31 -2.36 -20.92
CA ASP A 77 16.40 -3.34 -20.76
C ASP A 77 16.26 -4.16 -19.46
N LEU A 78 15.48 -3.67 -18.49
CA LEU A 78 15.24 -4.32 -17.20
C LEU A 78 13.96 -5.17 -17.19
N GLN A 79 13.25 -5.30 -18.32
CA GLN A 79 12.09 -6.18 -18.43
C GLN A 79 12.52 -7.65 -18.49
N PHE A 80 11.84 -8.50 -17.72
CA PHE A 80 12.04 -9.94 -17.78
C PHE A 80 11.33 -10.54 -19.01
N ASN A 81 12.10 -10.97 -20.00
CA ASN A 81 11.59 -11.71 -21.16
C ASN A 81 11.84 -13.23 -21.00
N CYS A 82 11.17 -13.82 -19.99
CA CYS A 82 11.30 -15.24 -19.64
C CYS A 82 9.93 -15.97 -19.74
N PRO A 83 9.45 -16.40 -20.92
CA PRO A 83 8.05 -16.82 -21.13
C PRO A 83 7.58 -18.00 -20.27
N ASP A 84 8.50 -18.85 -19.82
CA ASP A 84 8.22 -20.02 -18.99
C ASP A 84 8.23 -19.71 -17.49
N GLU A 85 8.52 -18.47 -17.10
CA GLU A 85 8.70 -18.05 -15.71
C GLU A 85 7.56 -17.17 -15.20
N ILE A 86 7.26 -17.30 -13.91
CA ILE A 86 6.15 -16.56 -13.26
C ILE A 86 6.38 -15.04 -13.20
N TYR A 87 7.65 -14.62 -13.29
CA TYR A 87 8.06 -13.22 -13.35
C TYR A 87 8.18 -12.69 -14.78
N HIS A 88 7.69 -13.42 -15.80
CA HIS A 88 7.65 -12.91 -17.18
C HIS A 88 6.94 -11.54 -17.26
N GLY A 89 7.43 -10.66 -18.11
CA GLY A 89 6.82 -9.38 -18.43
C GLY A 89 6.86 -8.31 -17.33
N THR A 90 7.20 -8.66 -16.07
CA THR A 90 7.53 -7.64 -15.06
C THR A 90 8.94 -7.10 -15.28
N PHE A 91 9.33 -6.12 -14.46
CA PHE A 91 10.62 -5.45 -14.54
C PHE A 91 11.42 -5.73 -13.28
N ARG A 92 12.75 -5.75 -13.41
CA ARG A 92 13.64 -5.74 -12.25
C ARG A 92 13.38 -4.48 -11.43
N VAL A 93 13.26 -4.62 -10.11
CA VAL A 93 13.06 -3.47 -9.22
C VAL A 93 14.24 -2.49 -9.25
N SER A 94 15.45 -3.05 -9.39
CA SER A 94 16.71 -2.34 -9.58
C SER A 94 17.66 -3.16 -10.45
N PRO A 95 18.63 -2.54 -11.15
CA PRO A 95 19.71 -3.25 -11.82
C PRO A 95 20.66 -3.99 -10.84
N GLN A 96 20.64 -3.64 -9.55
CA GLN A 96 21.41 -4.31 -8.49
C GLN A 96 20.71 -5.55 -7.94
N ALA A 97 19.38 -5.66 -8.05
CA ALA A 97 18.63 -6.77 -7.50
C ALA A 97 19.08 -8.11 -8.11
N ALA A 98 19.22 -9.14 -7.27
CA ALA A 98 19.53 -10.48 -7.74
C ALA A 98 18.46 -10.98 -8.72
N LEU A 99 18.87 -11.82 -9.67
CA LEU A 99 17.90 -12.44 -10.57
C LEU A 99 17.08 -13.50 -9.80
N PRO A 100 15.77 -13.61 -10.07
CA PRO A 100 14.97 -14.69 -9.50
C PRO A 100 15.49 -16.06 -9.98
N PRO A 101 15.41 -17.11 -9.16
CA PRO A 101 15.67 -18.47 -9.64
C PRO A 101 14.65 -18.86 -10.72
N ALA A 102 15.10 -19.67 -11.67
CA ALA A 102 14.25 -20.20 -12.73
C ALA A 102 13.49 -21.43 -12.21
N GLY A 103 12.16 -21.30 -12.09
CA GLY A 103 11.30 -22.39 -11.64
C GLY A 103 10.88 -23.33 -12.78
N ASN A 104 10.72 -22.81 -14.00
CA ASN A 104 10.23 -23.54 -15.18
C ASN A 104 8.91 -24.33 -14.94
N TYR A 105 7.99 -23.76 -14.17
CA TYR A 105 6.69 -24.35 -13.88
C TYR A 105 5.58 -23.73 -14.75
N ALA A 106 4.55 -24.51 -15.07
CA ALA A 106 3.38 -24.07 -15.84
C ALA A 106 2.43 -23.17 -15.01
N TRP A 107 2.94 -22.07 -14.46
CA TRP A 107 2.28 -21.22 -13.47
C TRP A 107 0.93 -20.65 -13.95
N LYS A 108 0.78 -20.45 -15.26
CA LYS A 108 -0.47 -19.99 -15.90
C LYS A 108 -1.64 -20.97 -15.74
N THR A 109 -1.35 -22.22 -15.38
CA THR A 109 -2.34 -23.30 -15.21
C THR A 109 -2.54 -23.69 -13.75
N PHE A 110 -1.88 -22.99 -12.82
CA PHE A 110 -2.11 -23.22 -11.40
C PHE A 110 -3.55 -22.90 -11.03
N ALA A 111 -4.12 -23.72 -10.16
CA ALA A 111 -5.43 -23.43 -9.59
C ALA A 111 -5.34 -22.21 -8.67
N PRO A 112 -6.41 -21.41 -8.55
CA PRO A 112 -6.49 -20.34 -7.57
C PRO A 112 -6.06 -20.80 -6.17
N GLY A 113 -5.29 -19.97 -5.47
CA GLY A 113 -4.79 -20.30 -4.13
C GLY A 113 -3.51 -21.14 -4.09
N PHE A 114 -2.82 -21.32 -5.22
CA PHE A 114 -1.51 -21.99 -5.26
C PHE A 114 -0.50 -21.40 -4.26
N ALA A 115 -0.41 -20.07 -4.15
CA ALA A 115 0.50 -19.41 -3.21
C ALA A 115 0.18 -19.77 -1.75
N PHE A 116 -1.11 -19.81 -1.40
CA PHE A 116 -1.58 -20.27 -0.08
C PHE A 116 -1.19 -21.73 0.15
N PHE A 117 -1.52 -22.62 -0.80
CA PHE A 117 -1.20 -24.04 -0.71
C PHE A 117 0.31 -24.28 -0.54
N LEU A 118 1.16 -23.59 -1.30
CA LEU A 118 2.61 -23.72 -1.23
C LEU A 118 3.14 -23.25 0.13
N SER A 119 2.69 -22.08 0.62
CA SER A 119 3.06 -21.56 1.94
C SER A 119 2.66 -22.54 3.06
N GLU A 120 1.39 -22.96 3.08
CA GLU A 120 0.85 -23.88 4.09
C GLU A 120 1.56 -25.23 4.08
N THR A 121 1.80 -25.78 2.88
CA THR A 121 2.45 -27.08 2.71
C THR A 121 3.90 -27.00 3.17
N THR A 122 4.63 -25.94 2.81
CA THR A 122 6.02 -25.74 3.22
C THR A 122 6.15 -25.62 4.73
N GLU A 123 5.24 -24.88 5.39
CA GLU A 123 5.21 -24.76 6.84
C GLU A 123 4.92 -26.11 7.53
N LYS A 124 3.91 -26.85 7.05
CA LYS A 124 3.54 -28.19 7.57
C LYS A 124 4.67 -29.20 7.40
N ILE A 125 5.31 -29.23 6.24
CA ILE A 125 6.48 -30.08 5.98
C ILE A 125 7.63 -29.69 6.90
N GLY A 126 7.91 -28.39 7.09
CA GLY A 126 8.95 -27.92 8.00
C GLY A 126 8.74 -28.37 9.44
N LYS A 127 7.50 -28.26 9.94
CA LYS A 127 7.10 -28.78 11.26
C LYS A 127 7.35 -30.28 11.37
N GLN A 128 6.87 -31.06 10.41
CA GLN A 128 7.00 -32.52 10.44
C GLN A 128 8.45 -33.00 10.26
N LEU A 129 9.23 -32.32 9.41
CA LEU A 129 10.65 -32.60 9.17
C LEU A 129 11.44 -32.43 10.46
N SER A 130 11.22 -31.34 11.18
CA SER A 130 11.85 -31.08 12.47
C SER A 130 11.52 -32.15 13.53
N LEU A 131 10.25 -32.57 13.62
CA LEU A 131 9.83 -33.66 14.50
C LEU A 131 10.51 -34.99 14.16
N ASN A 132 10.57 -35.34 12.87
CA ASN A 132 11.20 -36.58 12.41
C ASN A 132 12.70 -36.57 12.67
N LEU A 133 13.40 -35.45 12.39
CA LEU A 133 14.83 -35.30 12.66
C LEU A 133 15.12 -35.39 14.16
N SER A 134 14.28 -34.78 15.00
CA SER A 134 14.41 -34.88 16.46
C SER A 134 14.26 -36.32 16.96
N ARG A 135 13.35 -37.10 16.37
CA ARG A 135 13.11 -38.50 16.72
C ARG A 135 14.23 -39.45 16.26
N GLU A 136 14.69 -39.29 15.02
CA GLU A 136 15.61 -40.25 14.37
C GLU A 136 17.08 -39.88 14.54
N ALA A 137 17.39 -38.58 14.58
CA ALA A 137 18.75 -38.07 14.64
C ALA A 137 19.08 -37.39 15.99
N GLY A 138 18.18 -37.42 16.98
CA GLY A 138 18.39 -36.75 18.28
C GLY A 138 19.66 -37.19 19.03
N GLN A 139 20.20 -38.38 18.75
CA GLN A 139 21.50 -38.84 19.28
C GLN A 139 22.69 -38.50 18.37
N ALA A 140 22.49 -38.32 17.06
CA ALA A 140 23.55 -38.10 16.07
C ALA A 140 23.79 -36.60 15.77
N LEU A 141 22.79 -35.75 15.96
CA LEU A 141 22.82 -34.30 15.73
C LEU A 141 22.22 -33.56 16.94
N PRO A 142 22.85 -33.65 18.13
CA PRO A 142 22.38 -32.93 19.30
C PRO A 142 22.42 -31.42 19.05
N GLY A 143 21.31 -30.72 19.34
CA GLY A 143 21.23 -29.26 19.26
C GLY A 143 20.74 -28.68 17.93
N LEU A 144 20.16 -29.48 17.03
CA LEU A 144 19.42 -28.94 15.89
C LEU A 144 18.18 -28.16 16.36
N ASP A 145 18.22 -26.84 16.19
CA ASP A 145 17.12 -25.94 16.48
C ASP A 145 16.00 -26.09 15.42
N ASP A 146 14.76 -26.34 15.86
CA ASP A 146 13.56 -26.43 15.02
C ASP A 146 13.43 -25.22 14.08
N ARG A 147 13.73 -24.02 14.60
CA ARG A 147 13.68 -22.79 13.82
C ARG A 147 14.74 -22.78 12.71
N ALA A 148 15.94 -23.28 12.99
CA ALA A 148 17.01 -23.38 12.00
C ALA A 148 16.66 -24.37 10.87
N ILE A 149 16.07 -25.51 11.20
CA ILE A 149 15.61 -26.51 10.21
C ILE A 149 14.56 -25.88 9.29
N ARG A 150 13.53 -25.23 9.85
CA ARG A 150 12.47 -24.58 9.06
C ARG A 150 13.01 -23.45 8.19
N LYS A 151 13.95 -22.66 8.69
CA LYS A 151 14.62 -21.60 7.91
C LYS A 151 15.42 -22.19 6.74
N CYS A 152 16.13 -23.29 6.95
CA CYS A 152 16.88 -23.99 5.90
C CYS A 152 15.95 -24.59 4.82
N LEU A 153 14.82 -25.17 5.23
CA LEU A 153 13.80 -25.64 4.30
C LEU A 153 13.24 -24.48 3.47
N GLN A 154 12.87 -23.37 4.12
CA GLN A 154 12.34 -22.20 3.41
C GLN A 154 13.38 -21.63 2.43
N ALA A 155 14.65 -21.55 2.82
CA ALA A 155 15.72 -21.10 1.91
C ALA A 155 15.85 -22.04 0.70
N SER A 156 15.84 -23.35 0.92
CA SER A 156 15.86 -24.34 -0.18
C SER A 156 14.64 -24.21 -1.11
N VAL A 157 13.47 -23.86 -0.58
CA VAL A 157 12.28 -23.57 -1.40
C VAL A 157 12.48 -22.29 -2.21
N ASP A 158 12.95 -21.22 -1.56
CA ASP A 158 13.21 -19.92 -2.18
C ASP A 158 14.31 -20.00 -3.26
N ASP A 159 15.21 -21.00 -3.22
CA ASP A 159 16.24 -21.26 -4.24
C ASP A 159 15.69 -21.99 -5.49
N VAL A 160 14.54 -22.66 -5.37
CA VAL A 160 13.92 -23.45 -6.46
C VAL A 160 12.71 -22.74 -7.05
N ILE A 161 11.89 -22.11 -6.21
CA ILE A 161 10.67 -21.42 -6.60
C ILE A 161 10.90 -19.93 -6.37
N PRO A 162 10.81 -19.07 -7.40
CA PRO A 162 11.09 -17.65 -7.23
C PRO A 162 10.10 -17.01 -6.23
N PRO A 163 10.59 -16.55 -5.06
CA PRO A 163 9.71 -16.01 -4.03
C PRO A 163 9.17 -14.63 -4.42
N VAL A 164 7.84 -14.54 -4.57
CA VAL A 164 7.11 -13.29 -4.87
C VAL A 164 7.40 -12.21 -3.81
N TRP A 165 7.66 -10.98 -4.24
CA TRP A 165 8.04 -9.81 -3.43
C TRP A 165 9.37 -9.92 -2.68
N LYS A 166 10.15 -10.99 -2.91
CA LYS A 166 11.53 -11.10 -2.42
C LYS A 166 12.54 -11.12 -3.55
N SER A 167 12.35 -11.97 -4.56
CA SER A 167 13.27 -12.07 -5.71
C SER A 167 12.82 -11.23 -6.89
N TYR A 168 11.51 -10.98 -7.02
CA TYR A 168 10.92 -10.05 -7.98
C TYR A 168 9.65 -9.42 -7.41
N ASP A 169 9.28 -8.25 -7.93
CA ASP A 169 7.98 -7.66 -7.67
C ASP A 169 7.10 -7.73 -8.95
N PRO A 170 5.97 -8.45 -8.91
CA PRO A 170 5.07 -8.54 -10.06
C PRO A 170 4.34 -7.23 -10.35
N ASN A 171 4.17 -6.35 -9.34
CA ASN A 171 3.43 -5.10 -9.44
C ASN A 171 4.18 -4.04 -10.27
N TRP A 172 5.50 -4.14 -10.40
CA TRP A 172 6.31 -3.22 -11.22
C TRP A 172 5.82 -3.18 -12.66
N ARG A 173 5.29 -4.31 -13.15
CA ARG A 173 4.63 -4.40 -14.45
C ARG A 173 3.46 -3.42 -14.58
N GLU A 174 2.54 -3.42 -13.61
CA GLU A 174 1.35 -2.58 -13.63
C GLU A 174 1.70 -1.08 -13.47
N PHE A 175 2.65 -0.74 -12.60
CA PHE A 175 3.13 0.64 -12.44
C PHE A 175 3.81 1.18 -13.71
N ILE A 176 4.77 0.43 -14.26
CA ILE A 176 5.53 0.88 -15.44
C ILE A 176 4.63 0.90 -16.68
N ALA A 177 3.74 -0.08 -16.86
CA ALA A 177 2.79 -0.08 -17.96
C ALA A 177 1.81 1.10 -17.89
N SER A 178 1.36 1.49 -16.69
CA SER A 178 0.54 2.68 -16.51
C SER A 178 1.29 3.96 -16.92
N THR A 179 2.56 4.08 -16.50
CA THR A 179 3.41 5.21 -16.87
C THR A 179 3.65 5.26 -18.38
N PHE A 180 3.94 4.13 -19.00
CA PHE A 180 4.15 4.03 -20.44
C PHE A 180 2.87 4.36 -21.22
N ALA A 181 1.69 3.99 -20.72
CA ALA A 181 0.41 4.34 -21.35
C ALA A 181 0.24 5.87 -21.42
N VAL A 182 0.56 6.57 -20.33
CA VAL A 182 0.52 8.04 -20.29
C VAL A 182 1.55 8.65 -21.23
N ILE A 183 2.79 8.16 -21.22
CA ILE A 183 3.84 8.64 -22.13
C ILE A 183 3.45 8.46 -23.60
N LEU A 184 2.94 7.28 -23.96
CA LEU A 184 2.55 6.94 -25.32
C LEU A 184 1.30 7.72 -25.78
N ASP A 185 0.39 8.05 -24.86
CA ASP A 185 -0.78 8.87 -25.17
C ASP A 185 -0.40 10.33 -25.44
N GLN A 186 0.50 10.89 -24.62
CA GLN A 186 0.80 12.32 -24.62
C GLN A 186 1.99 12.70 -25.50
N PHE A 187 2.96 11.80 -25.68
CA PHE A 187 4.28 12.15 -26.23
C PHE A 187 4.76 11.24 -27.37
N ALA A 188 3.98 10.26 -27.84
CA ALA A 188 4.44 9.38 -28.93
C ALA A 188 4.85 10.13 -30.20
N ASN A 189 4.30 11.33 -30.44
CA ASN A 189 4.64 12.17 -31.60
C ASN A 189 5.99 12.91 -31.48
N VAL A 190 6.57 13.02 -30.28
CA VAL A 190 7.88 13.65 -30.04
C VAL A 190 8.99 12.62 -29.78
N LEU A 191 8.63 11.36 -29.56
CA LEU A 191 9.57 10.26 -29.39
C LEU A 191 10.02 9.69 -30.75
N PRO A 192 11.24 9.14 -30.86
CA PRO A 192 11.66 8.40 -32.05
C PRO A 192 10.72 7.22 -32.34
N GLY A 193 10.32 7.04 -33.60
CA GLY A 193 9.38 5.97 -33.98
C GLY A 193 9.85 4.56 -33.60
N GLY A 194 11.16 4.29 -33.65
CA GLY A 194 11.72 3.01 -33.19
C GLY A 194 11.60 2.79 -31.68
N LEU A 195 11.69 3.86 -30.88
CA LEU A 195 11.46 3.80 -29.44
C LEU A 195 9.99 3.49 -29.13
N VAL A 196 9.07 4.16 -29.82
CA VAL A 196 7.62 3.91 -29.67
C VAL A 196 7.29 2.44 -29.98
N GLN A 197 7.84 1.89 -31.06
CA GLN A 197 7.67 0.47 -31.41
C GLN A 197 8.22 -0.47 -30.32
N ARG A 198 9.39 -0.15 -29.76
CA ARG A 198 10.00 -0.93 -28.67
C ARG A 198 9.13 -0.89 -27.41
N MET A 199 8.58 0.28 -27.08
CA MET A 199 7.64 0.41 -25.96
C MET A 199 6.38 -0.42 -26.21
N ASP A 200 5.81 -0.39 -27.42
CA ASP A 200 4.64 -1.21 -27.76
C ASP A 200 4.92 -2.71 -27.62
N GLU A 201 6.09 -3.18 -28.04
CA GLU A 201 6.50 -4.60 -27.87
C GLU A 201 6.69 -4.96 -26.39
N SER A 202 7.36 -4.10 -25.61
CA SER A 202 7.50 -4.29 -24.17
C SER A 202 6.12 -4.40 -23.48
N MET A 203 5.17 -3.59 -23.91
CA MET A 203 3.80 -3.59 -23.37
C MET A 203 2.98 -4.80 -23.84
N ARG A 204 3.27 -5.37 -25.01
CA ARG A 204 2.66 -6.66 -25.42
C ARG A 204 3.00 -7.76 -24.41
N ILE A 205 4.26 -7.84 -23.99
CA ILE A 205 4.75 -8.82 -23.00
C ILE A 205 4.14 -8.52 -21.62
N ALA A 206 4.19 -7.27 -21.17
CA ALA A 206 3.67 -6.87 -19.87
C ALA A 206 2.15 -7.12 -19.75
N VAL A 207 1.35 -6.63 -20.69
CA VAL A 207 -0.12 -6.69 -20.58
C VAL A 207 -0.63 -8.12 -20.74
N SER A 208 -0.08 -8.90 -21.68
CA SER A 208 -0.44 -10.33 -21.80
C SER A 208 -0.15 -11.11 -20.52
N THR A 209 1.00 -10.86 -19.90
CA THR A 209 1.36 -11.55 -18.66
C THR A 209 0.55 -11.05 -17.46
N SER A 210 0.12 -9.79 -17.46
CA SER A 210 -0.81 -9.27 -16.44
C SER A 210 -2.17 -9.98 -16.52
N ILE A 211 -2.67 -10.27 -17.74
CA ILE A 211 -3.87 -11.10 -17.94
C ILE A 211 -3.63 -12.53 -17.46
N ASP A 212 -2.49 -13.16 -17.78
CA ASP A 212 -2.15 -14.49 -17.29
C ASP A 212 -2.10 -14.56 -15.74
N ARG A 213 -1.53 -13.52 -15.10
CA ARG A 213 -1.55 -13.38 -13.63
C ARG A 213 -2.98 -13.30 -13.10
N ARG A 214 -3.81 -12.44 -13.71
CA ARG A 214 -5.20 -12.24 -13.28
C ARG A 214 -6.03 -13.53 -13.41
N LEU A 215 -5.85 -14.30 -14.49
CA LEU A 215 -6.61 -15.52 -14.74
C LEU A 215 -6.14 -16.72 -13.91
N SER A 216 -4.84 -16.82 -13.63
CA SER A 216 -4.30 -17.93 -12.82
C SER A 216 -4.52 -17.74 -11.32
N ASP A 217 -4.66 -16.50 -10.85
CA ASP A 217 -4.66 -16.13 -9.42
C ASP A 217 -3.47 -16.72 -8.64
N ALA A 218 -2.37 -17.03 -9.36
CA ALA A 218 -1.14 -17.54 -8.76
C ALA A 218 -0.43 -16.47 -7.93
N ILE A 219 -0.65 -15.20 -8.29
CA ILE A 219 -0.21 -14.03 -7.55
C ILE A 219 -1.39 -13.07 -7.43
N PRO A 220 -1.92 -12.84 -6.22
CA PRO A 220 -3.10 -12.02 -6.03
C PRO A 220 -2.82 -10.56 -6.42
N MET A 221 -3.89 -9.83 -6.77
CA MET A 221 -3.86 -8.39 -7.00
C MET A 221 -4.62 -7.69 -5.89
N ASN A 222 -3.96 -6.72 -5.26
CA ASN A 222 -4.56 -5.76 -4.34
C ASN A 222 -5.38 -4.71 -5.12
N SER A 223 -6.18 -3.88 -4.43
CA SER A 223 -7.15 -2.99 -5.08
C SER A 223 -6.49 -2.03 -6.08
N ASN A 224 -5.35 -1.44 -5.68
CA ASN A 224 -4.59 -0.55 -6.55
C ASN A 224 -4.01 -1.26 -7.78
N ILE A 225 -3.52 -2.50 -7.61
CA ILE A 225 -2.94 -3.30 -8.70
C ILE A 225 -4.02 -3.80 -9.66
N GLU A 226 -5.19 -4.16 -9.15
CA GLU A 226 -6.35 -4.55 -9.95
C GLU A 226 -6.89 -3.36 -10.78
N LEU A 227 -6.99 -2.16 -10.19
CA LEU A 227 -7.32 -0.94 -10.93
C LEU A 227 -6.33 -0.65 -12.05
N MET A 228 -5.02 -0.83 -11.80
CA MET A 228 -3.99 -0.67 -12.83
C MET A 228 -4.09 -1.74 -13.90
N HIS A 229 -4.30 -3.01 -13.53
CA HIS A 229 -4.49 -4.11 -14.46
C HIS A 229 -5.62 -3.81 -15.44
N ILE A 230 -6.79 -3.42 -14.92
CA ILE A 230 -7.95 -3.07 -15.71
C ILE A 230 -7.63 -1.89 -16.65
N PHE A 231 -6.96 -0.85 -16.14
CA PHE A 231 -6.52 0.29 -16.95
C PHE A 231 -5.63 -0.11 -18.12
N ILE A 232 -4.52 -0.81 -17.83
CA ILE A 232 -3.52 -1.13 -18.85
C ILE A 232 -4.09 -2.09 -19.89
N VAL A 233 -4.90 -3.07 -19.49
CA VAL A 233 -5.52 -4.01 -20.43
C VAL A 233 -6.50 -3.27 -21.35
N HIS A 234 -7.34 -2.39 -20.80
CA HIS A 234 -8.24 -1.56 -21.59
C HIS A 234 -7.45 -0.65 -22.55
N TYR A 235 -6.53 0.15 -22.03
CA TYR A 235 -5.76 1.12 -22.84
C TYR A 235 -4.98 0.44 -23.98
N TYR A 236 -4.20 -0.60 -23.66
CA TYR A 236 -3.38 -1.29 -24.66
C TYR A 236 -4.22 -2.18 -25.59
N GLY A 237 -5.38 -2.66 -25.14
CA GLY A 237 -6.36 -3.32 -26.01
C GLY A 237 -6.77 -2.42 -27.18
N TYR A 238 -7.10 -1.16 -26.90
CA TYR A 238 -7.41 -0.18 -27.95
C TYR A 238 -6.17 0.23 -28.75
N ARG A 239 -5.04 0.49 -28.09
CA ARG A 239 -3.81 0.93 -28.75
C ARG A 239 -3.26 -0.09 -29.75
N LEU A 240 -3.40 -1.38 -29.44
CA LEU A 240 -2.88 -2.49 -30.24
C LEU A 240 -3.98 -3.18 -31.07
N GLU A 241 -5.19 -2.61 -31.08
CA GLU A 241 -6.37 -3.15 -31.78
C GLU A 241 -6.69 -4.61 -31.40
N ASN A 242 -6.46 -4.98 -30.13
CA ASN A 242 -6.70 -6.31 -29.61
C ASN A 242 -8.07 -6.40 -28.93
N THR A 243 -9.05 -6.94 -29.67
CA THR A 243 -10.45 -7.05 -29.21
C THR A 243 -10.64 -7.96 -28.00
N ALA A 244 -9.80 -8.98 -27.83
CA ALA A 244 -9.86 -9.87 -26.66
C ALA A 244 -9.43 -9.13 -25.38
N TRP A 245 -8.43 -8.26 -25.47
CA TRP A 245 -7.99 -7.43 -24.35
C TRP A 245 -9.03 -6.37 -24.00
N ILE A 246 -9.63 -5.72 -25.00
CA ILE A 246 -10.74 -4.78 -24.77
C ILE A 246 -11.87 -5.48 -24.00
N ALA A 247 -12.31 -6.65 -24.47
CA ALA A 247 -13.37 -7.41 -23.83
C ALA A 247 -13.00 -7.87 -22.40
N HIS A 248 -11.72 -8.20 -22.15
CA HIS A 248 -11.22 -8.51 -20.81
C HIS A 248 -11.30 -7.29 -19.91
N GLY A 249 -10.67 -6.17 -20.28
CA GLY A 249 -10.66 -4.95 -19.48
C GLY A 249 -12.06 -4.41 -19.17
N ASP A 250 -12.96 -4.43 -20.16
CA ASP A 250 -14.34 -3.96 -19.96
C ASP A 250 -15.14 -4.88 -19.02
N ARG A 251 -14.94 -6.21 -19.09
CA ARG A 251 -15.57 -7.15 -18.16
C ARG A 251 -15.06 -6.95 -16.74
N GLU A 252 -13.74 -6.90 -16.55
CA GLU A 252 -13.14 -6.71 -15.22
C GLU A 252 -13.54 -5.36 -14.61
N ALA A 253 -13.69 -4.29 -15.41
CA ALA A 253 -14.18 -2.99 -14.93
C ALA A 253 -15.61 -3.09 -14.37
N VAL A 254 -16.50 -3.83 -15.05
CA VAL A 254 -17.88 -4.06 -14.60
C VAL A 254 -17.90 -4.90 -13.32
N GLU A 255 -17.10 -5.95 -13.26
CA GLU A 255 -17.00 -6.82 -12.07
C GLU A 255 -16.42 -6.06 -10.87
N PHE A 256 -15.41 -5.22 -11.08
CA PHE A 256 -14.84 -4.37 -10.03
C PHE A 256 -15.86 -3.36 -9.50
N LEU A 257 -16.66 -2.74 -10.38
CA LEU A 257 -17.75 -1.87 -9.95
C LEU A 257 -18.81 -2.63 -9.15
N ALA A 258 -19.23 -3.81 -9.60
CA ALA A 258 -20.21 -4.61 -8.88
C ALA A 258 -19.70 -5.01 -7.47
N ALA A 259 -18.42 -5.34 -7.34
CA ALA A 259 -17.80 -5.61 -6.04
C ALA A 259 -17.74 -4.34 -5.16
N PHE A 260 -17.41 -3.18 -5.75
CA PHE A 260 -17.42 -1.90 -5.06
C PHE A 260 -18.82 -1.54 -4.54
N GLU A 261 -19.86 -1.73 -5.36
CA GLU A 261 -21.24 -1.35 -5.06
C GLU A 261 -21.86 -2.10 -3.86
N GLU A 262 -21.31 -3.25 -3.45
CA GLU A 262 -21.79 -4.00 -2.27
C GLU A 262 -21.81 -3.09 -1.02
N PHE A 263 -20.77 -2.27 -0.83
CA PHE A 263 -20.65 -1.36 0.31
C PHE A 263 -20.21 0.06 -0.05
N GLY A 264 -19.92 0.33 -1.33
CA GLY A 264 -19.30 1.57 -1.80
C GLY A 264 -17.90 1.75 -1.22
N SER A 265 -17.06 0.71 -1.26
CA SER A 265 -15.72 0.68 -0.65
C SER A 265 -14.77 -0.28 -1.38
N PHE A 266 -13.47 0.01 -1.38
CA PHE A 266 -12.44 -0.94 -1.82
C PHE A 266 -12.05 -1.93 -0.72
N ALA A 267 -11.39 -3.02 -1.13
CA ALA A 267 -10.94 -4.07 -0.22
C ALA A 267 -9.77 -3.62 0.66
N GLU A 268 -8.91 -2.76 0.11
CA GLU A 268 -7.94 -1.98 0.89
C GLU A 268 -8.61 -0.70 1.39
N PHE A 269 -9.36 -0.85 2.48
CA PHE A 269 -10.19 0.22 3.02
C PHE A 269 -9.43 1.18 3.93
N ASN A 270 -9.78 2.46 3.81
CA ASN A 270 -9.29 3.59 4.59
C ASN A 270 -7.78 3.53 4.78
N THR A 271 -7.04 3.69 3.69
CA THR A 271 -5.58 3.56 3.71
C THR A 271 -4.96 4.92 3.44
N THR A 272 -4.04 5.33 4.33
CA THR A 272 -3.23 6.52 4.13
C THR A 272 -2.30 6.35 2.94
N THR A 273 -1.82 5.15 2.64
CA THR A 273 -0.88 4.91 1.54
C THR A 273 -1.56 4.74 0.19
N TYR A 274 -2.47 3.78 0.04
CA TYR A 274 -2.86 3.28 -1.29
C TYR A 274 -3.96 4.09 -1.97
N TYR A 275 -4.75 4.87 -1.24
CA TYR A 275 -5.77 5.74 -1.83
C TYR A 275 -5.18 6.79 -2.77
N GLY A 276 -3.96 7.28 -2.51
CA GLY A 276 -3.26 8.15 -3.45
C GLY A 276 -2.96 7.44 -4.78
N VAL A 277 -2.60 6.16 -4.72
CA VAL A 277 -2.37 5.33 -5.91
C VAL A 277 -3.69 5.08 -6.65
N ASP A 278 -4.74 4.70 -5.93
CA ASP A 278 -6.08 4.47 -6.49
C ASP A 278 -6.61 5.70 -7.22
N LEU A 279 -6.53 6.89 -6.58
CA LEU A 279 -6.91 8.16 -7.18
C LEU A 279 -6.11 8.47 -8.45
N THR A 280 -4.81 8.16 -8.46
CA THR A 280 -3.99 8.36 -9.66
C THR A 280 -4.47 7.50 -10.81
N VAL A 281 -4.79 6.23 -10.53
CA VAL A 281 -5.27 5.29 -11.55
C VAL A 281 -6.67 5.63 -12.02
N LEU A 282 -7.59 5.99 -11.14
CA LEU A 282 -8.92 6.43 -11.52
C LEU A 282 -8.88 7.74 -12.31
N GLY A 283 -7.98 8.66 -11.97
CA GLY A 283 -7.65 9.82 -12.79
C GLY A 283 -7.15 9.43 -14.19
N MET A 284 -6.35 8.36 -14.31
CA MET A 284 -5.95 7.81 -15.61
C MET A 284 -7.14 7.21 -16.37
N TRP A 285 -8.09 6.55 -15.70
CA TRP A 285 -9.32 6.07 -16.36
C TRP A 285 -10.13 7.25 -16.91
N ARG A 286 -10.31 8.30 -16.11
CA ARG A 286 -11.03 9.53 -16.49
C ARG A 286 -10.40 10.21 -17.70
N VAL A 287 -9.08 10.38 -17.71
CA VAL A 287 -8.36 11.08 -18.78
C VAL A 287 -8.15 10.17 -20.01
N TYR A 288 -7.59 8.98 -19.82
CA TYR A 288 -7.05 8.13 -20.89
C TYR A 288 -7.93 6.94 -21.29
N GLY A 289 -9.06 6.70 -20.60
CA GLY A 289 -10.04 5.69 -21.00
C GLY A 289 -10.51 5.88 -22.45
N ARG A 290 -10.78 4.78 -23.15
CA ARG A 290 -11.08 4.77 -24.60
C ARG A 290 -12.54 4.51 -24.93
N SER A 291 -13.35 4.11 -23.96
CA SER A 291 -14.80 3.98 -24.09
C SER A 291 -15.53 4.86 -23.06
N MET A 292 -16.74 5.30 -23.41
CA MET A 292 -17.57 6.08 -22.49
C MET A 292 -17.95 5.26 -21.26
N THR A 293 -18.32 3.99 -21.46
CA THR A 293 -18.66 3.07 -20.36
C THR A 293 -17.53 2.95 -19.34
N PHE A 294 -16.30 2.75 -19.80
CA PHE A 294 -15.12 2.64 -18.93
C PHE A 294 -14.90 3.91 -18.11
N LYS A 295 -15.03 5.08 -18.75
CA LYS A 295 -14.93 6.38 -18.06
C LYS A 295 -16.05 6.59 -17.04
N THR A 296 -17.28 6.20 -17.36
CA THR A 296 -18.42 6.29 -16.42
C THR A 296 -18.18 5.42 -15.19
N ILE A 297 -17.71 4.18 -15.38
CA ILE A 297 -17.34 3.30 -14.25
C ILE A 297 -16.24 3.95 -13.41
N GLY A 298 -15.16 4.40 -14.05
CA GLY A 298 -14.05 5.07 -13.36
C GLY A 298 -14.50 6.28 -12.54
N HIS A 299 -15.38 7.12 -13.08
CA HIS A 299 -15.93 8.27 -12.37
C HIS A 299 -16.81 7.87 -11.16
N THR A 300 -17.61 6.81 -11.27
CA THR A 300 -18.38 6.28 -10.13
C THR A 300 -17.45 5.79 -9.01
N LEU A 301 -16.39 5.08 -9.36
CA LEU A 301 -15.39 4.60 -8.41
C LEU A 301 -14.60 5.77 -7.77
N GLU A 302 -14.13 6.74 -8.56
CA GLU A 302 -13.40 7.93 -8.09
C GLU A 302 -14.25 8.75 -7.12
N ARG A 303 -15.51 8.99 -7.48
CA ARG A 303 -16.47 9.67 -6.61
C ARG A 303 -16.66 8.94 -5.28
N GLY A 304 -16.92 7.64 -5.32
CA GLY A 304 -17.15 6.86 -4.11
C GLY A 304 -15.90 6.75 -3.22
N LEU A 305 -14.70 6.76 -3.81
CA LEU A 305 -13.45 6.87 -3.06
C LEU A 305 -13.36 8.24 -2.35
N TRP A 306 -13.65 9.35 -3.04
CA TRP A 306 -13.69 10.68 -2.41
C TRP A 306 -14.72 10.79 -1.29
N GLU A 307 -15.89 10.16 -1.45
CA GLU A 307 -16.90 10.07 -0.39
C GLU A 307 -16.36 9.35 0.85
N ASN A 308 -15.60 8.25 0.69
CA ASN A 308 -14.97 7.55 1.80
C ASN A 308 -13.85 8.36 2.45
N ILE A 309 -13.00 9.03 1.66
CA ILE A 309 -11.94 9.91 2.19
C ILE A 309 -12.58 11.02 3.02
N ALA A 310 -13.58 11.72 2.47
CA ALA A 310 -14.29 12.79 3.19
C ALA A 310 -14.93 12.30 4.50
N LEU A 311 -15.52 11.10 4.47
CA LEU A 311 -16.15 10.50 5.65
C LEU A 311 -15.18 10.37 6.83
N PHE A 312 -13.94 9.91 6.59
CA PHE A 312 -12.93 9.66 7.62
C PHE A 312 -11.95 10.83 7.84
N TYR A 313 -11.97 11.88 7.01
CA TYR A 313 -11.03 12.98 7.11
C TYR A 313 -11.33 13.97 8.23
N ASN A 314 -10.30 14.45 8.92
CA ASN A 314 -10.40 15.55 9.87
C ASN A 314 -9.63 16.77 9.34
N PRO A 315 -10.29 17.89 9.00
CA PRO A 315 -9.63 19.06 8.42
C PRO A 315 -8.81 19.89 9.42
N VAL A 316 -8.97 19.69 10.73
CA VAL A 316 -8.17 20.37 11.75
C VAL A 316 -6.91 19.59 12.08
N LEU A 317 -6.99 18.26 12.10
CA LEU A 317 -5.82 17.40 12.18
C LEU A 317 -5.08 17.30 10.83
N GLU A 318 -5.77 17.57 9.73
CA GLU A 318 -5.33 17.38 8.35
C GLU A 318 -4.84 15.96 8.09
N ASN A 319 -5.63 14.98 8.56
CA ASN A 319 -5.30 13.57 8.39
C ASN A 319 -6.59 12.71 8.37
N LEU A 320 -6.47 11.48 7.87
CA LEU A 320 -7.52 10.48 7.94
C LEU A 320 -7.58 9.88 9.35
N SER A 321 -8.78 9.77 9.90
CA SER A 321 -9.01 8.89 11.05
C SER A 321 -8.83 7.45 10.60
N GLY A 322 -8.17 6.63 11.43
CA GLY A 322 -8.23 5.18 11.25
C GLY A 322 -9.63 4.61 11.52
N PRO A 323 -9.80 3.28 11.49
CA PRO A 323 -8.74 2.29 11.38
C PRO A 323 -8.19 2.19 9.96
N PHE A 324 -7.04 1.54 9.79
CA PHE A 324 -6.44 1.37 8.47
C PHE A 324 -6.31 -0.13 8.16
N SER A 325 -6.94 -0.61 7.08
CA SER A 325 -6.82 -2.03 6.71
C SER A 325 -5.41 -2.37 6.20
N ARG A 326 -4.71 -1.36 5.66
CA ARG A 326 -3.33 -1.46 5.17
C ARG A 326 -2.68 -0.08 5.05
N ALA A 327 -1.68 0.24 5.86
CA ALA A 327 -0.92 1.49 5.78
C ALA A 327 0.51 1.33 6.32
N TYR A 328 1.48 1.97 5.65
CA TYR A 328 2.85 2.08 6.19
C TYR A 328 2.91 3.08 7.34
N GLU A 329 2.24 4.23 7.14
CA GLU A 329 2.29 5.36 8.05
C GLU A 329 0.91 5.75 8.56
N MET A 330 0.91 6.35 9.75
CA MET A 330 -0.31 6.93 10.33
C MET A 330 -0.67 8.28 9.69
N GLU A 331 0.34 9.01 9.21
CA GLU A 331 0.17 10.33 8.60
C GLU A 331 0.01 10.22 7.08
N MET A 332 -1.03 10.86 6.53
CA MET A 332 -1.30 10.89 5.08
C MET A 332 -0.31 11.74 4.25
N THR A 333 0.72 12.31 4.89
CA THR A 333 1.81 13.06 4.25
C THR A 333 3.13 12.29 4.24
N GLY A 334 3.22 11.15 4.93
CA GLY A 334 4.38 10.25 4.93
C GLY A 334 4.44 9.42 3.65
N HIS A 335 4.23 8.10 3.74
CA HIS A 335 4.15 7.23 2.55
C HIS A 335 2.78 7.31 1.87
N SER A 336 2.48 8.44 1.22
CA SER A 336 1.18 8.70 0.60
C SER A 336 1.20 9.81 -0.45
N SER A 337 0.25 9.78 -1.39
CA SER A 337 -0.04 10.90 -2.29
C SER A 337 -1.42 11.55 -2.05
N ILE A 338 -2.16 11.19 -0.99
CA ILE A 338 -3.49 11.79 -0.72
C ILE A 338 -3.36 13.30 -0.50
N GLY A 339 -2.37 13.72 0.29
CA GLY A 339 -2.07 15.14 0.53
C GLY A 339 -1.80 15.92 -0.76
N VAL A 340 -1.18 15.29 -1.77
CA VAL A 340 -0.94 15.87 -3.09
C VAL A 340 -2.25 16.15 -3.83
N PHE A 341 -3.21 15.22 -3.81
CA PHE A 341 -4.53 15.43 -4.41
C PHE A 341 -5.33 16.52 -3.66
N LEU A 342 -5.26 16.55 -2.34
CA LEU A 342 -5.89 17.60 -1.54
C LEU A 342 -5.29 18.96 -1.85
N TYR A 343 -3.96 19.08 -1.98
CA TYR A 343 -3.32 20.31 -2.43
C TYR A 343 -3.81 20.76 -3.81
N LEU A 344 -3.91 19.84 -4.78
CA LEU A 344 -4.42 20.17 -6.11
C LEU A 344 -5.85 20.74 -6.06
N ALA A 345 -6.70 20.20 -5.19
CA ALA A 345 -8.07 20.65 -5.02
C ALA A 345 -8.19 21.96 -4.23
N LEU A 346 -7.51 22.07 -3.09
CA LEU A 346 -7.65 23.17 -2.13
C LEU A 346 -6.80 24.38 -2.53
N GLY A 347 -5.55 24.17 -2.92
CA GLY A 347 -4.65 25.21 -3.43
C GLY A 347 -3.82 25.94 -2.40
N GLU A 348 -3.73 27.26 -2.58
CA GLU A 348 -2.85 28.14 -1.80
C GLU A 348 -3.12 28.02 -0.30
N GLY A 349 -2.06 27.83 0.48
CA GLY A 349 -2.11 27.59 1.93
C GLY A 349 -2.10 26.11 2.33
N TYR A 350 -2.17 25.19 1.36
CA TYR A 350 -2.09 23.74 1.58
C TYR A 350 -0.85 23.09 0.96
N GLU A 351 0.17 23.87 0.60
CA GLU A 351 1.41 23.37 0.00
C GLU A 351 2.10 22.32 0.88
N HIS A 352 1.98 22.42 2.21
CA HIS A 352 2.57 21.48 3.16
C HIS A 352 1.99 20.06 3.04
N LEU A 353 0.77 19.90 2.53
CA LEU A 353 0.17 18.58 2.26
C LEU A 353 0.84 17.86 1.09
N ALA A 354 1.48 18.62 0.19
CA ALA A 354 2.23 18.10 -0.94
C ALA A 354 3.75 18.15 -0.68
N GLY A 355 4.18 18.15 0.58
CA GLY A 355 5.61 18.09 0.92
C GLY A 355 6.29 16.84 0.33
N VAL A 356 7.61 16.94 0.09
CA VAL A 356 8.40 15.85 -0.48
C VAL A 356 8.38 14.62 0.43
N ASN A 357 8.04 13.47 -0.15
CA ASN A 357 8.04 12.16 0.49
C ASN A 357 8.44 11.05 -0.51
N CYS A 358 8.41 9.78 -0.09
CA CYS A 358 8.85 8.63 -0.90
C CYS A 358 8.00 8.35 -2.16
N GLU A 359 6.84 9.00 -2.30
CA GLU A 359 5.97 8.88 -3.47
C GLU A 359 6.07 10.13 -4.37
N THR A 360 6.91 11.13 -4.05
CA THR A 360 7.05 12.36 -4.83
C THR A 360 7.48 12.12 -6.28
N SER A 361 8.23 11.05 -6.56
CA SER A 361 8.53 10.69 -7.96
C SER A 361 7.27 10.34 -8.77
N HIS A 362 6.12 10.06 -8.13
CA HIS A 362 4.83 9.80 -8.77
C HIS A 362 4.07 11.09 -9.17
N ASP A 363 4.40 12.24 -8.58
CA ASP A 363 3.69 13.52 -8.79
C ASP A 363 3.51 13.94 -10.26
N PRO A 364 4.43 13.67 -11.22
CA PRO A 364 4.20 13.98 -12.63
C PRO A 364 2.94 13.33 -13.22
N LEU A 365 2.59 12.10 -12.79
CA LEU A 365 1.34 11.44 -13.19
C LEU A 365 0.14 12.12 -12.53
N ILE A 366 0.24 12.43 -11.23
CA ILE A 366 -0.82 13.09 -10.46
C ILE A 366 -1.13 14.47 -11.03
N ALA A 367 -0.10 15.25 -11.35
CA ALA A 367 -0.24 16.56 -11.97
C ALA A 367 -0.97 16.48 -13.33
N LEU A 368 -0.78 15.40 -14.10
CA LEU A 368 -1.47 15.20 -15.38
C LEU A 368 -2.96 14.87 -15.21
N VAL A 369 -3.27 13.94 -14.31
CA VAL A 369 -4.66 13.48 -14.13
C VAL A 369 -5.50 14.46 -13.33
N GLY A 370 -4.87 15.24 -12.44
CA GLY A 370 -5.53 16.19 -11.56
C GLY A 370 -6.43 15.52 -10.51
N ALA A 371 -7.11 16.33 -9.71
CA ALA A 371 -8.11 15.88 -8.74
C ALA A 371 -9.52 16.21 -9.24
N ASP A 372 -10.47 15.27 -9.11
CA ASP A 372 -11.90 15.46 -9.43
C ASP A 372 -12.76 15.26 -8.17
N ILE A 373 -12.58 16.13 -7.18
CA ILE A 373 -13.35 16.08 -5.93
C ILE A 373 -14.77 16.59 -6.20
N PRO A 374 -15.83 15.81 -5.87
CA PRO A 374 -17.21 16.30 -5.93
C PRO A 374 -17.39 17.61 -5.15
N ALA A 375 -17.99 18.62 -5.79
CA ALA A 375 -18.07 19.98 -5.24
C ALA A 375 -18.76 20.04 -3.86
N GLU A 376 -19.73 19.17 -3.64
CA GLU A 376 -20.46 19.02 -2.38
C GLU A 376 -19.61 18.46 -1.22
N LEU A 377 -18.47 17.82 -1.50
CA LEU A 377 -17.56 17.30 -0.49
C LEU A 377 -16.49 18.32 -0.08
N MET A 378 -16.29 19.38 -0.87
CA MET A 378 -15.18 20.32 -0.70
C MET A 378 -15.13 20.94 0.71
N SER A 379 -16.29 21.28 1.29
CA SER A 379 -16.36 21.88 2.63
C SER A 379 -15.85 20.96 3.74
N GLN A 380 -16.01 19.64 3.59
CA GLN A 380 -15.57 18.66 4.59
C GLN A 380 -14.04 18.57 4.68
N PHE A 381 -13.33 18.95 3.62
CA PHE A 381 -11.87 19.01 3.60
C PHE A 381 -11.30 20.31 4.16
N MET A 382 -12.13 21.34 4.36
CA MET A 382 -11.69 22.67 4.78
C MET A 382 -12.14 23.04 6.20
N VAL A 383 -13.31 22.56 6.62
CA VAL A 383 -13.95 23.03 7.85
C VAL A 383 -14.48 21.84 8.66
N HIS A 384 -14.19 21.82 9.96
CA HIS A 384 -14.78 20.84 10.87
C HIS A 384 -16.29 21.10 10.99
N GLY A 385 -17.10 20.21 10.41
CA GLY A 385 -18.56 20.33 10.39
C GLY A 385 -19.26 19.95 11.70
N GLY A 386 -18.50 19.56 12.73
CA GLY A 386 -19.01 19.06 14.00
C GLY A 386 -18.57 17.63 14.30
N ASP A 387 -18.68 17.25 15.57
CA ASP A 387 -18.27 15.92 16.03
C ASP A 387 -19.20 14.85 15.45
N ARG A 388 -18.63 13.71 15.02
CA ARG A 388 -19.39 12.66 14.35
C ARG A 388 -18.87 11.26 14.64
N ARG A 389 -19.81 10.31 14.71
CA ARG A 389 -19.54 8.86 14.56
C ARG A 389 -19.69 8.50 13.09
N VAL A 390 -18.71 7.79 12.55
CA VAL A 390 -18.77 7.25 11.19
C VAL A 390 -18.61 5.74 11.24
N GLU A 391 -19.24 5.06 10.30
CA GLU A 391 -19.18 3.62 10.17
C GLU A 391 -19.29 3.25 8.69
N LYS A 392 -18.45 2.32 8.26
CA LYS A 392 -18.42 1.82 6.88
C LYS A 392 -18.05 0.34 6.87
N GLN A 393 -18.86 -0.45 6.17
CA GLN A 393 -18.55 -1.85 5.92
C GLN A 393 -17.70 -1.99 4.65
N PHE A 394 -16.90 -3.04 4.58
CA PHE A 394 -16.14 -3.39 3.40
C PHE A 394 -15.79 -4.89 3.36
N ARG A 395 -15.48 -5.41 2.18
CA ARG A 395 -14.91 -6.75 2.00
C ARG A 395 -13.40 -6.68 1.99
N GLU A 396 -12.77 -6.99 3.12
CA GLU A 396 -11.31 -7.03 3.22
C GLU A 396 -10.73 -8.14 2.34
N LEU A 397 -9.64 -7.85 1.63
CA LEU A 397 -8.86 -8.84 0.88
C LEU A 397 -7.68 -9.32 1.73
N CYS A 398 -7.66 -10.60 2.10
CA CYS A 398 -6.52 -11.27 2.72
C CYS A 398 -5.74 -12.03 1.63
N GLU A 399 -4.92 -11.33 0.84
CA GLU A 399 -4.42 -11.86 -0.44
C GLU A 399 -3.61 -13.17 -0.35
N ARG A 400 -3.04 -13.47 0.82
CA ARG A 400 -2.26 -14.70 1.08
C ARG A 400 -3.08 -15.85 1.63
N ASP A 401 -4.38 -15.67 1.83
CA ASP A 401 -5.27 -16.71 2.34
C ASP A 401 -6.02 -17.41 1.21
N LYS A 402 -6.71 -18.49 1.56
CA LYS A 402 -7.45 -19.31 0.60
C LYS A 402 -8.49 -18.45 -0.16
N PRO A 403 -8.54 -18.47 -1.51
CA PRO A 403 -9.37 -17.57 -2.31
C PRO A 403 -10.85 -17.47 -1.93
N ASP A 404 -11.46 -18.56 -1.43
CA ASP A 404 -12.88 -18.57 -1.04
C ASP A 404 -13.12 -18.15 0.42
N GLU A 405 -12.06 -17.94 1.19
CA GLU A 405 -12.09 -17.63 2.63
C GLU A 405 -11.32 -16.34 2.95
N ASN A 406 -10.88 -15.60 1.94
CA ASN A 406 -10.02 -14.42 2.08
C ASN A 406 -10.75 -13.07 1.87
N ARG A 407 -12.09 -13.09 1.87
CA ARG A 407 -12.97 -11.92 1.72
C ARG A 407 -13.79 -11.70 3.00
N ASN A 408 -13.15 -11.21 4.05
CA ASN A 408 -13.81 -11.04 5.35
C ASN A 408 -14.70 -9.79 5.35
N LEU A 409 -15.92 -9.90 5.89
CA LEU A 409 -16.75 -8.72 6.15
C LEU A 409 -16.15 -7.96 7.33
N CYS A 410 -15.74 -6.73 7.09
CA CYS A 410 -15.19 -5.87 8.12
C CYS A 410 -16.05 -4.63 8.30
N THR A 411 -16.00 -4.05 9.49
CA THR A 411 -16.59 -2.73 9.77
C THR A 411 -15.52 -1.80 10.31
N ALA A 412 -15.30 -0.69 9.61
CA ALA A 412 -14.47 0.40 10.07
C ALA A 412 -15.36 1.47 10.70
N SER A 413 -15.04 1.86 11.92
CA SER A 413 -15.77 2.88 12.68
C SER A 413 -14.80 3.94 13.19
N ALA A 414 -15.25 5.19 13.26
CA ALA A 414 -14.49 6.24 13.91
C ALA A 414 -15.38 7.22 14.69
N TRP A 415 -14.82 7.81 15.74
CA TRP A 415 -15.35 9.01 16.39
C TRP A 415 -14.41 10.16 16.11
N ILE A 416 -14.88 11.19 15.41
CA ILE A 416 -14.07 12.31 14.92
C ILE A 416 -14.57 13.60 15.59
N GLU A 417 -13.71 14.19 16.40
CA GLU A 417 -13.87 15.49 17.07
C GLU A 417 -12.89 16.49 16.49
N GLN A 418 -12.98 17.76 16.89
CA GLN A 418 -12.14 18.81 16.30
C GLN A 418 -10.64 18.55 16.46
N ASN A 419 -10.17 18.22 17.67
CA ASN A 419 -8.73 18.04 17.96
C ASN A 419 -8.34 16.59 18.22
N ARG A 420 -9.25 15.64 17.94
CA ARG A 420 -9.04 14.22 18.21
C ARG A 420 -9.89 13.34 17.30
N MET A 421 -9.35 12.21 16.89
CA MET A 421 -10.10 11.16 16.20
C MET A 421 -9.66 9.79 16.68
N ILE A 422 -10.64 8.89 16.87
CA ILE A 422 -10.43 7.52 17.34
C ILE A 422 -11.00 6.58 16.27
N GLY A 423 -10.20 5.61 15.83
CA GLY A 423 -10.58 4.64 14.81
C GLY A 423 -10.55 3.21 15.32
N ALA A 424 -11.49 2.38 14.89
CA ALA A 424 -11.65 0.98 15.28
C ALA A 424 -12.14 0.11 14.12
N MET A 425 -11.57 -1.08 13.95
CA MET A 425 -11.94 -2.09 12.96
C MET A 425 -12.40 -3.41 13.60
N SER A 426 -13.52 -3.94 13.16
CA SER A 426 -14.05 -5.25 13.54
C SER A 426 -14.14 -6.20 12.34
N GLY A 427 -14.10 -7.51 12.62
CA GLY A 427 -14.19 -8.58 11.61
C GLY A 427 -12.91 -8.86 10.80
N SER A 428 -11.83 -8.08 10.99
CA SER A 428 -10.60 -8.25 10.22
C SER A 428 -9.82 -9.49 10.65
N ARG A 429 -9.34 -10.21 9.63
CA ARG A 429 -8.42 -11.35 9.77
C ARG A 429 -7.17 -11.16 8.92
N ASN A 430 -6.91 -9.92 8.49
CA ASN A 430 -5.81 -9.61 7.61
C ASN A 430 -4.51 -10.10 8.22
N THR A 431 -3.74 -10.86 7.45
CA THR A 431 -2.44 -11.35 7.88
C THR A 431 -1.38 -10.26 7.83
N ASN A 432 -1.58 -9.21 7.04
CA ASN A 432 -0.62 -8.14 6.79
C ASN A 432 -0.34 -7.30 8.05
N GLY A 433 0.94 -7.07 8.36
CA GLY A 433 1.38 -6.23 9.48
C GLY A 433 1.12 -4.73 9.27
N GLN A 434 0.75 -4.31 8.05
CA GLN A 434 0.32 -2.94 7.73
C GLN A 434 -1.09 -2.60 8.21
N MET A 435 -1.81 -3.56 8.77
CA MET A 435 -3.15 -3.35 9.30
C MET A 435 -3.08 -2.72 10.70
N HIS A 436 -3.79 -1.61 10.89
CA HIS A 436 -3.90 -0.86 12.16
C HIS A 436 -5.37 -0.85 12.59
N PRO A 437 -5.81 -1.80 13.44
CA PRO A 437 -7.22 -2.05 13.71
C PRO A 437 -7.78 -1.11 14.79
N ALA A 438 -6.92 -0.40 15.51
CA ALA A 438 -7.30 0.56 16.53
C ALA A 438 -6.30 1.72 16.53
N THR A 439 -6.79 2.94 16.47
CA THR A 439 -5.96 4.14 16.28
C THR A 439 -6.53 5.33 17.05
N ILE A 440 -5.67 6.26 17.45
CA ILE A 440 -6.06 7.58 17.97
C ILE A 440 -5.10 8.61 17.37
N HIS A 441 -5.62 9.72 16.86
CA HIS A 441 -4.81 10.91 16.58
C HIS A 441 -5.36 12.07 17.41
N TRP A 442 -4.47 12.91 17.94
CA TRP A 442 -4.88 14.11 18.65
C TRP A 442 -3.86 15.23 18.53
N LYS A 443 -4.32 16.46 18.79
CA LYS A 443 -3.47 17.63 19.00
C LYS A 443 -3.60 18.10 20.45
N THR A 444 -2.47 18.46 21.04
CA THR A 444 -2.45 19.19 22.32
C THR A 444 -3.05 20.60 22.15
N PRO A 445 -3.39 21.31 23.25
CA PRO A 445 -3.83 22.71 23.17
C PRO A 445 -2.86 23.65 22.43
N ASP A 446 -1.55 23.33 22.48
CA ASP A 446 -0.50 24.06 21.77
C ASP A 446 -0.33 23.63 20.30
N GLY A 447 -1.20 22.73 19.80
CA GLY A 447 -1.23 22.29 18.40
C GLY A 447 -0.25 21.17 18.05
N VAL A 448 0.49 20.62 19.02
CA VAL A 448 1.45 19.52 18.77
C VAL A 448 0.70 18.22 18.49
N PRO A 449 0.95 17.55 17.34
CA PRO A 449 0.27 16.32 16.96
C PRO A 449 0.87 15.08 17.61
N TYR A 450 0.02 14.09 17.84
CA TYR A 450 0.36 12.76 18.34
C TYR A 450 -0.54 11.72 17.68
N TYR A 451 -0.03 10.49 17.60
CA TYR A 451 -0.85 9.34 17.28
C TYR A 451 -0.57 8.16 18.21
N LEU A 452 -1.55 7.27 18.29
CA LEU A 452 -1.45 5.93 18.86
C LEU A 452 -2.00 4.94 17.83
N ARG A 453 -1.29 3.84 17.62
CA ARG A 453 -1.77 2.70 16.81
C ARG A 453 -1.59 1.39 17.54
N LEU A 454 -2.52 0.46 17.31
CA LEU A 454 -2.38 -0.92 17.72
C LEU A 454 -1.73 -1.72 16.58
N ILE A 455 -0.62 -2.37 16.88
CA ILE A 455 0.07 -3.28 15.96
C ILE A 455 0.26 -4.65 16.61
N ARG A 456 0.69 -5.61 15.80
CA ARG A 456 1.12 -6.93 16.25
C ARG A 456 2.46 -7.30 15.62
N ARG A 457 3.28 -8.07 16.32
CA ARG A 457 4.50 -8.67 15.77
C ARG A 457 4.81 -10.01 16.43
N GLU A 458 5.46 -10.91 15.71
CA GLU A 458 6.11 -12.05 16.38
C GLU A 458 7.19 -11.48 17.31
N LYS A 459 7.29 -12.02 18.53
CA LYS A 459 8.21 -11.54 19.55
C LYS A 459 9.65 -11.40 19.02
N GLY A 460 10.19 -10.18 19.14
CA GLY A 460 11.54 -9.83 18.66
C GLY A 460 11.70 -9.70 17.13
N LYS A 461 10.60 -9.65 16.36
CA LYS A 461 10.62 -9.38 14.91
C LYS A 461 10.06 -7.99 14.57
N SER A 462 10.10 -7.62 13.30
CA SER A 462 9.50 -6.39 12.81
C SER A 462 7.97 -6.46 12.80
N TRP A 463 7.34 -5.29 12.86
CA TRP A 463 5.89 -5.11 12.83
C TRP A 463 5.26 -5.49 11.49
N ASN A 464 5.96 -5.25 10.39
CA ASN A 464 5.46 -5.48 9.04
C ASN A 464 5.69 -6.93 8.56
N SER A 465 5.16 -7.90 9.32
CA SER A 465 5.22 -9.32 8.97
C SER A 465 3.82 -9.90 8.77
N HIS A 466 3.70 -10.89 7.88
CA HIS A 466 2.45 -11.60 7.68
C HIS A 466 2.25 -12.67 8.76
N LEU A 467 1.16 -12.60 9.51
CA LEU A 467 0.87 -13.50 10.61
C LEU A 467 -0.60 -13.97 10.55
N ARG A 468 -0.81 -15.29 10.55
CA ARG A 468 -2.13 -15.94 10.51
C ARG A 468 -2.67 -16.25 11.91
N GLY A 469 -3.96 -16.57 11.99
CA GLY A 469 -4.62 -17.01 13.22
C GLY A 469 -4.95 -15.85 14.16
N MET A 470 -5.20 -14.66 13.62
CA MET A 470 -5.58 -13.50 14.44
C MET A 470 -6.85 -12.86 13.93
N THR A 471 -7.73 -12.50 14.86
CA THR A 471 -8.96 -11.75 14.58
C THR A 471 -9.00 -10.52 15.47
N PHE A 472 -9.38 -9.39 14.88
CA PHE A 472 -9.50 -8.11 15.58
C PHE A 472 -10.96 -7.68 15.63
N GLU A 473 -11.44 -7.45 16.85
CA GLU A 473 -12.76 -6.89 17.12
C GLU A 473 -12.57 -5.59 17.91
N ALA A 474 -12.48 -4.47 17.20
CA ALA A 474 -12.41 -3.15 17.82
C ALA A 474 -13.72 -2.38 17.62
N ALA A 475 -14.08 -1.60 18.63
CA ALA A 475 -15.23 -0.70 18.62
C ALA A 475 -14.87 0.64 19.23
N VAL A 476 -15.55 1.69 18.77
CA VAL A 476 -15.35 3.07 19.22
C VAL A 476 -16.70 3.71 19.54
N GLU A 477 -16.71 4.44 20.65
CA GLU A 477 -17.74 5.39 21.01
C GLU A 477 -17.07 6.70 21.43
N LYS A 478 -17.85 7.74 21.73
CA LYS A 478 -17.29 8.97 22.29
C LYS A 478 -16.46 8.65 23.54
N ASP A 479 -15.21 9.10 23.56
CA ASP A 479 -14.26 8.92 24.66
C ASP A 479 -13.93 7.44 25.01
N LEU A 480 -14.19 6.48 24.12
CA LEU A 480 -14.01 5.06 24.40
C LEU A 480 -13.47 4.30 23.20
N LEU A 481 -12.38 3.54 23.41
CA LEU A 481 -11.87 2.55 22.46
C LEU A 481 -11.81 1.18 23.14
N ALA A 482 -12.52 0.21 22.58
CA ALA A 482 -12.50 -1.18 23.03
C ALA A 482 -11.89 -2.07 21.94
N VAL A 483 -11.03 -3.01 22.32
CA VAL A 483 -10.39 -3.96 21.40
C VAL A 483 -10.34 -5.34 22.02
N GLU A 484 -10.81 -6.35 21.29
CA GLU A 484 -10.54 -7.76 21.54
C GLU A 484 -9.63 -8.29 20.42
N VAL A 485 -8.53 -8.93 20.80
CA VAL A 485 -7.61 -9.62 19.89
C VAL A 485 -7.69 -11.12 20.20
N ARG A 486 -8.16 -11.92 19.24
CA ARG A 486 -8.13 -13.38 19.33
C ARG A 486 -6.86 -13.90 18.65
N LEU A 487 -6.16 -14.80 19.32
CA LEU A 487 -4.82 -15.28 18.98
C LEU A 487 -4.83 -16.81 18.90
N GLU A 488 -5.23 -17.34 17.75
CA GLU A 488 -5.24 -18.76 17.40
C GLU A 488 -3.91 -19.14 16.72
N THR A 489 -2.82 -19.04 17.47
CA THR A 489 -1.47 -19.28 16.97
C THR A 489 -0.56 -19.90 18.03
N GLU A 490 0.43 -20.66 17.57
CA GLU A 490 1.50 -21.25 18.39
C GLU A 490 2.69 -20.30 18.56
N LEU A 491 2.65 -19.12 17.95
CA LEU A 491 3.70 -18.11 18.04
C LEU A 491 3.52 -17.23 19.29
N GLU A 492 4.63 -16.85 19.92
CA GLU A 492 4.61 -15.73 20.86
C GLU A 492 4.39 -14.43 20.07
N ILE A 493 3.29 -13.74 20.34
CA ILE A 493 2.90 -12.49 19.67
C ILE A 493 2.99 -11.34 20.66
N GLU A 494 3.61 -10.25 20.24
CA GLU A 494 3.53 -8.97 20.92
C GLU A 494 2.36 -8.17 20.33
N VAL A 495 1.38 -7.84 21.18
CA VAL A 495 0.32 -6.87 20.90
C VAL A 495 0.77 -5.53 21.45
N VAL A 496 0.99 -4.54 20.58
CA VAL A 496 1.71 -3.32 20.93
C VAL A 496 0.84 -2.11 20.66
N PHE A 497 0.63 -1.28 21.68
CA PHE A 497 0.19 0.10 21.49
C PHE A 497 1.42 0.95 21.27
N GLU A 498 1.62 1.41 20.04
CA GLU A 498 2.70 2.30 19.64
C GLU A 498 2.19 3.74 19.67
N ILE A 499 2.90 4.62 20.35
CA ILE A 499 2.56 6.04 20.53
C ILE A 499 3.70 6.90 20.03
N SER A 500 3.40 7.86 19.17
CA SER A 500 4.37 8.79 18.61
C SER A 500 4.06 10.23 19.03
N GLY A 501 5.12 10.96 19.41
CA GLY A 501 5.08 12.38 19.69
C GLY A 501 6.13 12.84 20.70
N SER A 502 6.28 14.16 20.85
CA SER A 502 7.29 14.73 21.73
C SER A 502 6.95 14.58 23.22
N GLY A 503 7.95 14.44 24.09
CA GLY A 503 7.71 14.50 25.55
C GLY A 503 7.03 13.28 26.16
N LEU A 504 6.92 12.16 25.43
CA LEU A 504 6.43 10.88 25.96
C LEU A 504 7.33 10.37 27.10
N SER A 505 6.72 9.83 28.16
CA SER A 505 7.41 9.36 29.37
C SER A 505 6.88 8.00 29.83
N ALA A 506 7.76 7.00 29.91
CA ALA A 506 7.41 5.68 30.42
C ALA A 506 6.95 5.70 31.89
N ALA A 507 7.40 6.69 32.68
CA ALA A 507 7.00 6.83 34.08
C ALA A 507 5.53 7.26 34.27
N GLN A 508 4.85 7.67 33.19
CA GLN A 508 3.43 8.06 33.19
C GLN A 508 2.51 6.91 32.74
N ILE A 509 3.06 5.72 32.54
CA ILE A 509 2.34 4.54 32.06
C ILE A 509 2.26 3.52 33.18
N THR A 510 1.04 3.19 33.58
CA THR A 510 0.72 2.12 34.54
C THR A 510 -0.28 1.14 33.90
N PRO A 511 -0.45 -0.07 34.44
CA PRO A 511 -1.41 -1.02 33.87
C PRO A 511 -2.87 -0.53 33.84
N GLN A 512 -3.26 0.41 34.71
CA GLN A 512 -4.62 0.95 34.80
C GLN A 512 -4.77 2.37 34.25
N HIS A 513 -3.67 3.09 34.01
CA HIS A 513 -3.70 4.49 33.55
C HIS A 513 -2.52 4.80 32.64
N TRP A 514 -2.79 5.41 31.49
CA TRP A 514 -1.78 5.96 30.59
C TRP A 514 -1.98 7.47 30.49
N THR A 515 -0.91 8.23 30.71
CA THR A 515 -0.95 9.69 30.56
C THR A 515 0.07 10.13 29.51
N PHE A 516 -0.43 10.83 28.51
CA PHE A 516 0.34 11.46 27.43
C PHE A 516 0.08 12.97 27.43
N PRO A 517 0.92 13.76 26.74
CA PRO A 517 0.60 15.18 26.53
C PRO A 517 -0.76 15.36 25.86
N GLY A 518 -1.68 16.03 26.56
CA GLY A 518 -3.04 16.33 26.06
C GLY A 518 -3.99 15.14 25.95
N LEU A 519 -3.65 13.97 26.52
CA LEU A 519 -4.53 12.80 26.52
C LEU A 519 -4.27 11.90 27.74
N SER A 520 -5.33 11.47 28.41
CA SER A 520 -5.26 10.48 29.50
C SER A 520 -6.24 9.33 29.28
N CYS A 521 -5.76 8.09 29.41
CA CYS A 521 -6.58 6.88 29.32
C CYS A 521 -6.68 6.19 30.68
N LYS A 522 -7.90 5.85 31.08
CA LYS A 522 -8.18 4.75 32.03
C LYS A 522 -8.19 3.44 31.27
N VAL A 523 -7.45 2.46 31.76
CA VAL A 523 -7.19 1.21 31.05
C VAL A 523 -7.74 0.05 31.85
N ALA A 524 -8.61 -0.73 31.21
CA ALA A 524 -8.98 -2.06 31.67
C ALA A 524 -8.46 -3.06 30.64
N ALA A 525 -7.53 -3.91 31.05
CA ALA A 525 -6.95 -4.91 30.16
C ALA A 525 -7.08 -6.30 30.79
N GLU A 526 -7.55 -7.27 30.00
CA GLU A 526 -7.45 -8.68 30.35
C GLU A 526 -6.31 -9.34 29.54
N ALA A 527 -5.09 -8.92 29.82
CA ALA A 527 -3.87 -9.38 29.19
C ALA A 527 -2.75 -9.53 30.26
N PRO A 528 -1.63 -10.18 29.95
CA PRO A 528 -0.44 -10.16 30.80
C PRO A 528 0.03 -8.73 31.11
N GLU A 529 0.82 -8.54 32.17
CA GLU A 529 1.36 -7.22 32.47
C GLU A 529 2.21 -6.69 31.29
N PRO A 530 2.01 -5.42 30.88
CA PRO A 530 2.76 -4.87 29.77
C PRO A 530 4.19 -4.49 30.18
N SER A 531 5.09 -4.53 29.20
CA SER A 531 6.35 -3.80 29.29
C SER A 531 6.24 -2.47 28.55
N VAL A 532 6.98 -1.45 28.99
CA VAL A 532 6.99 -0.12 28.37
C VAL A 532 8.38 0.16 27.83
N ILE A 533 8.48 0.41 26.53
CA ILE A 533 9.73 0.66 25.83
C ILE A 533 9.69 2.10 25.30
N ARG A 534 10.73 2.88 25.59
CA ARG A 534 10.88 4.25 25.08
C ARG A 534 12.05 4.30 24.12
N HIS A 535 11.79 4.74 22.89
CA HIS A 535 12.80 4.92 21.87
C HIS A 535 13.16 6.41 21.79
N GLU A 536 14.19 6.82 22.53
CA GLU A 536 14.53 8.25 22.70
C GLU A 536 14.87 8.96 21.39
N GLN A 537 15.39 8.22 20.40
CA GLN A 537 15.77 8.77 19.10
C GLN A 537 14.57 8.96 18.16
N GLU A 538 13.47 8.23 18.37
CA GLU A 538 12.34 8.14 17.42
C GLU A 538 11.07 8.84 17.92
N LYS A 539 11.13 9.54 19.07
CA LYS A 539 9.94 10.14 19.73
C LYS A 539 8.79 9.12 19.89
N LEU A 540 9.16 7.86 20.13
CA LEU A 540 8.26 6.72 20.13
C LEU A 540 8.22 6.07 21.52
N LEU A 541 7.03 5.64 21.93
CA LEU A 541 6.81 4.83 23.12
C LEU A 541 5.94 3.63 22.76
N GLU A 542 6.35 2.43 23.17
CA GLU A 542 5.60 1.19 22.97
C GLU A 542 5.12 0.64 24.31
N ILE A 543 3.85 0.25 24.37
CA ILE A 543 3.27 -0.52 25.47
C ILE A 543 3.00 -1.93 24.94
N VAL A 544 3.82 -2.89 25.37
CA VAL A 544 3.94 -4.22 24.77
C VAL A 544 3.32 -5.27 25.68
N TYR A 545 2.25 -5.92 25.20
CA TYR A 545 1.59 -7.06 25.83
C TYR A 545 2.03 -8.35 25.11
N VAL A 546 2.63 -9.29 25.84
CA VAL A 546 3.15 -10.54 25.25
C VAL A 546 2.15 -11.67 25.39
N TYR A 547 1.70 -12.22 24.27
CA TYR A 547 0.90 -13.44 24.21
C TYR A 547 1.79 -14.66 24.33
N HIS A 548 1.46 -15.54 25.28
CA HIS A 548 2.10 -16.83 25.45
C HIS A 548 1.09 -17.95 25.17
N PRO A 549 1.19 -18.66 24.03
CA PRO A 549 0.27 -19.74 23.67
C PRO A 549 0.08 -20.81 24.76
N ALA A 550 1.16 -21.12 25.48
CA ALA A 550 1.17 -22.10 26.56
C ALA A 550 0.28 -21.73 27.78
N ALA A 551 -0.15 -20.47 27.89
CA ALA A 551 -1.03 -20.02 28.98
C ALA A 551 -2.51 -20.41 28.77
N GLY A 552 -2.88 -20.90 27.57
CA GLY A 552 -4.23 -21.40 27.27
C GLY A 552 -5.33 -20.34 27.10
N LYS A 553 -5.06 -19.06 27.41
CA LYS A 553 -5.99 -17.96 27.14
C LYS A 553 -5.81 -17.44 25.71
N GLN A 554 -6.76 -17.69 24.81
CA GLN A 554 -6.65 -17.35 23.38
C GLN A 554 -7.09 -15.92 23.01
N SER A 555 -7.33 -15.05 23.99
CA SER A 555 -7.75 -13.68 23.74
C SER A 555 -7.13 -12.68 24.71
N MET A 556 -6.92 -11.47 24.20
CA MET A 556 -6.62 -10.28 24.99
C MET A 556 -7.69 -9.23 24.73
N SER A 557 -8.13 -8.55 25.78
CA SER A 557 -9.06 -7.43 25.66
C SER A 557 -8.51 -6.18 26.31
N PHE A 558 -8.83 -5.03 25.71
CA PHE A 558 -8.38 -3.71 26.14
C PHE A 558 -9.54 -2.73 26.01
N THR A 559 -9.80 -1.98 27.07
CA THR A 559 -10.76 -0.87 27.07
C THR A 559 -10.03 0.38 27.54
N LEU A 560 -9.96 1.37 26.66
CA LEU A 560 -9.37 2.68 26.92
C LEU A 560 -10.50 3.70 27.06
N GLY A 561 -10.77 4.11 28.30
CA GLY A 561 -11.64 5.24 28.61
C GLY A 561 -10.83 6.53 28.59
N ILE A 562 -11.06 7.38 27.59
CA ILE A 562 -10.27 8.57 27.31
C ILE A 562 -10.90 9.77 28.03
N ASP A 563 -10.09 10.71 28.49
CA ASP A 563 -10.59 11.97 29.03
C ASP A 563 -11.35 12.78 27.96
N PRO A 564 -12.47 13.47 28.29
CA PRO A 564 -13.16 14.30 27.33
C PRO A 564 -12.25 15.41 26.78
N VAL A 565 -12.42 15.79 25.50
CA VAL A 565 -11.73 16.98 24.96
C VAL A 565 -12.17 18.21 25.76
N SER A 566 -11.20 18.96 26.28
CA SER A 566 -11.41 20.20 27.04
C SER A 566 -11.80 21.39 26.16
#